data_AF-A0A1C6NA02-F1
#
_entry.id   AF-A0A1C6NA02-F1
#
_cell.length_a   1.000
_cell.length_b   1.000
_cell.length_c   1.000
_cell.angle_alpha   90.00
_cell.angle_beta   90.00
_cell.angle_gamma   90.00
#
_symmetry.space_group_name_H-M   'P 1'
#
loop_
_entity.id
_entity.type
_entity.pdbx_description
1 polymer ?
#
loop_
_entity_poly.entity_id
_entity_poly.type
_entity_poly.pdbx_seq_one_letter_code
_entity_poly.pdbx_strand_id
1 'polypeptide(L)'
;MTTKQLASQRLAFEIDGVALDLAALHRPGDKAPILFLHGFGSSKEDYADMVRHAAFDGHPLIAYDAPGCGDSGCSDLTRVSIPLLLGTALRVLQHYRVDKFHLVGHSMGGLTALLLASQLPGRVISFCNIEGNIAPEDCFLSRQIVEHANPDVQAFFDDFIARTYQAPAWSSALYAANLRHKVRAGAVRGIFESMVALSDHGELMTRFLSLPCRKMFMYGEQNAGLSYLAHIRRHGVRLAEVPACGHFPMYANPPFMWRALADFIGA
;
A
#
# COMPACT_ATOMS: atom_id res chain seq x y z
N MET A 1 21.29 -24.57 9.69
CA MET A 1 19.96 -23.93 9.61
C MET A 1 20.17 -22.43 9.57
N THR A 2 20.45 -21.90 8.38
CA THR A 2 20.77 -20.48 8.18
C THR A 2 19.52 -19.63 8.43
N THR A 3 19.73 -18.55 9.17
CA THR A 3 18.74 -17.67 9.82
C THR A 3 17.62 -17.16 8.90
N LYS A 4 16.38 -17.60 9.18
CA LYS A 4 15.10 -17.04 8.71
C LYS A 4 14.77 -15.69 9.41
N GLN A 5 15.76 -14.84 9.61
CA GLN A 5 15.57 -13.56 10.32
C GLN A 5 15.24 -12.45 9.32
N LEU A 6 14.42 -11.50 9.78
CA LEU A 6 14.12 -10.28 9.05
C LEU A 6 15.38 -9.42 8.98
N ALA A 7 15.73 -8.93 7.79
CA ALA A 7 16.89 -8.09 7.56
C ALA A 7 16.48 -6.76 6.92
N SER A 8 17.11 -5.67 7.34
CA SER A 8 17.02 -4.37 6.67
C SER A 8 18.06 -4.25 5.57
N GLN A 9 17.71 -3.61 4.46
CA GLN A 9 18.60 -3.38 3.32
C GLN A 9 18.35 -1.99 2.73
N ARG A 10 19.39 -1.39 2.13
CA ARG A 10 19.28 -0.20 1.27
C ARG A 10 19.33 -0.61 -0.20
N LEU A 11 18.42 -0.07 -1.01
CA LEU A 11 18.36 -0.32 -2.46
C LEU A 11 18.47 1.01 -3.21
N ALA A 12 19.54 1.17 -3.98
CA ALA A 12 19.73 2.36 -4.82
C ALA A 12 19.23 2.10 -6.24
N PHE A 13 18.36 2.97 -6.74
CA PHE A 13 17.85 2.93 -8.12
C PHE A 13 17.87 4.33 -8.74
N GLU A 14 17.84 4.39 -10.06
CA GLU A 14 17.49 5.59 -10.81
C GLU A 14 16.31 5.25 -11.73
N ILE A 15 15.30 6.11 -11.73
CA ILE A 15 14.09 5.96 -12.56
C ILE A 15 13.80 7.31 -13.20
N ASP A 16 13.88 7.38 -14.52
CA ASP A 16 13.61 8.59 -15.31
C ASP A 16 14.34 9.85 -14.80
N GLY A 17 15.61 9.69 -14.41
CA GLY A 17 16.47 10.75 -13.88
C GLY A 17 16.24 11.08 -12.40
N VAL A 18 15.40 10.34 -11.69
CA VAL A 18 15.18 10.48 -10.24
C VAL A 18 15.96 9.40 -9.51
N ALA A 19 16.94 9.79 -8.69
CA ALA A 19 17.70 8.87 -7.86
C ALA A 19 16.94 8.55 -6.57
N LEU A 20 16.86 7.26 -6.25
CA LEU A 20 16.13 6.69 -5.13
C LEU A 20 17.10 5.91 -4.24
N ASP A 21 16.97 6.06 -2.93
CA ASP A 21 17.68 5.26 -1.93
C ASP A 21 16.65 4.67 -0.96
N LEU A 22 16.18 3.46 -1.27
CA LEU A 22 15.06 2.85 -0.58
C LEU A 22 15.51 2.11 0.67
N ALA A 23 14.76 2.28 1.76
CA ALA A 23 14.82 1.37 2.89
C ALA A 23 13.91 0.18 2.65
N ALA A 24 14.45 -1.04 2.72
CA ALA A 24 13.72 -2.27 2.52
C ALA A 24 13.86 -3.22 3.72
N LEU A 25 12.81 -4.00 3.96
CA LEU A 25 12.80 -5.19 4.80
C LEU A 25 12.70 -6.41 3.90
N HIS A 26 13.56 -7.37 4.16
CA HIS A 26 13.59 -8.63 3.44
C HIS A 26 13.76 -9.80 4.40
N ARG A 27 13.03 -10.88 4.14
CA ARG A 27 13.26 -12.19 4.77
C ARG A 27 13.34 -13.24 3.66
N PRO A 28 14.39 -14.07 3.59
CA PRO A 28 14.46 -15.14 2.59
C PRO A 28 13.48 -16.28 2.90
N GLY A 29 13.17 -17.07 1.87
CA GLY A 29 12.30 -18.23 1.94
C GLY A 29 12.35 -19.03 0.63
N ASP A 30 11.72 -20.20 0.62
CA ASP A 30 11.69 -21.16 -0.49
C ASP A 30 10.32 -21.25 -1.19
N LYS A 31 9.28 -20.64 -0.61
CA LYS A 31 7.95 -20.50 -1.23
C LYS A 31 7.87 -19.23 -2.07
N ALA A 32 6.70 -18.97 -2.66
CA ALA A 32 6.45 -17.74 -3.40
C ALA A 32 6.58 -16.49 -2.48
N PRO A 33 7.34 -15.46 -2.88
CA PRO A 33 7.49 -14.23 -2.10
C PRO A 33 6.17 -13.47 -1.94
N ILE A 34 6.06 -12.72 -0.85
CA ILE A 34 4.99 -11.78 -0.59
C ILE A 34 5.58 -10.37 -0.67
N LEU A 35 5.13 -9.60 -1.66
CA LEU A 35 5.47 -8.18 -1.82
C LEU A 35 4.42 -7.32 -1.10
N PHE A 36 4.87 -6.49 -0.18
CA PHE A 36 4.03 -5.54 0.54
C PHE A 36 4.31 -4.11 0.09
N LEU A 37 3.25 -3.38 -0.27
CA LEU A 37 3.28 -1.96 -0.58
C LEU A 37 2.45 -1.20 0.47
N HIS A 38 3.09 -0.32 1.24
CA HIS A 38 2.41 0.40 2.34
C HIS A 38 1.57 1.59 1.84
N GLY A 39 0.65 2.06 2.67
CA GLY A 39 -0.16 3.25 2.44
C GLY A 39 0.56 4.57 2.71
N PHE A 40 -0.03 5.69 2.31
CA PHE A 40 0.52 7.01 2.62
C PHE A 40 0.57 7.23 4.14
N GLY A 41 1.73 7.58 4.69
CA GLY A 41 1.93 7.71 6.14
C GLY A 41 2.12 6.41 6.92
N SER A 42 2.17 5.27 6.22
CA SER A 42 2.61 3.97 6.74
C SER A 42 4.08 3.71 6.39
N SER A 43 4.61 2.54 6.75
CA SER A 43 5.98 2.15 6.41
C SER A 43 6.13 0.63 6.30
N LYS A 44 7.30 0.16 5.84
CA LYS A 44 7.66 -1.27 5.74
C LYS A 44 7.52 -2.01 7.08
N GLU A 45 7.75 -1.34 8.21
CA GLU A 45 7.67 -1.90 9.56
C GLU A 45 6.26 -2.40 9.91
N ASP A 46 5.22 -1.83 9.32
CA ASP A 46 3.83 -2.25 9.55
C ASP A 46 3.61 -3.74 9.15
N TYR A 47 4.54 -4.31 8.36
CA TYR A 47 4.53 -5.70 7.91
C TYR A 47 5.58 -6.60 8.57
N ALA A 48 6.40 -6.08 9.48
CA ALA A 48 7.50 -6.83 10.10
C ALA A 48 6.99 -8.04 10.90
N ASP A 49 5.81 -7.92 11.52
CA ASP A 49 5.19 -8.98 12.33
C ASP A 49 4.77 -10.22 11.54
N MET A 50 4.77 -10.17 10.20
CA MET A 50 4.58 -11.36 9.36
C MET A 50 5.50 -12.52 9.81
N VAL A 51 6.70 -12.20 10.31
CA VAL A 51 7.68 -13.21 10.77
C VAL A 51 7.28 -13.92 12.06
N ARG A 52 6.24 -13.47 12.75
CA ARG A 52 5.68 -14.09 13.95
C ARG A 52 4.54 -15.06 13.64
N HIS A 53 4.04 -15.07 12.41
CA HIS A 53 2.93 -15.92 12.00
C HIS A 53 3.42 -17.15 11.23
N ALA A 54 3.29 -18.33 11.86
CA ALA A 54 3.74 -19.61 11.28
C ALA A 54 3.10 -19.92 9.91
N ALA A 55 1.92 -19.39 9.62
CA ALA A 55 1.26 -19.54 8.31
C ALA A 55 2.10 -18.96 7.15
N PHE A 56 2.96 -17.98 7.41
CA PHE A 56 3.86 -17.40 6.41
C PHE A 56 5.25 -18.04 6.41
N ASP A 57 5.47 -19.13 7.13
CA ASP A 57 6.76 -19.82 7.13
C ASP A 57 7.13 -20.31 5.73
N GLY A 58 8.37 -20.01 5.32
CA GLY A 58 8.90 -20.32 4.00
C GLY A 58 8.58 -19.29 2.93
N HIS A 59 7.61 -18.39 3.12
CA HIS A 59 7.39 -17.28 2.17
C HIS A 59 8.45 -16.19 2.36
N PRO A 60 9.19 -15.78 1.32
CA PRO A 60 10.01 -14.59 1.42
C PRO A 60 9.15 -13.35 1.71
N LEU A 61 9.64 -12.44 2.56
CA LEU A 61 9.05 -11.11 2.76
C LEU A 61 9.83 -10.11 1.92
N ILE A 62 9.13 -9.26 1.19
CA ILE A 62 9.69 -8.06 0.57
C ILE A 62 8.77 -6.89 0.91
N ALA A 63 9.27 -5.91 1.66
CA ALA A 63 8.59 -4.64 1.95
C ALA A 63 9.61 -3.52 1.83
N TYR A 64 9.19 -2.33 1.43
CA TYR A 64 10.08 -1.17 1.33
C TYR A 64 9.30 0.11 1.56
N ASP A 65 9.97 1.16 2.02
CA ASP A 65 9.36 2.48 2.11
C ASP A 65 9.32 3.13 0.74
N ALA A 66 8.15 3.63 0.33
CA ALA A 66 7.97 4.38 -0.90
C ALA A 66 8.91 5.62 -0.93
N PRO A 67 9.39 6.05 -2.11
CA PRO A 67 10.09 7.32 -2.27
C PRO A 67 9.42 8.48 -1.51
N GLY A 68 10.19 9.20 -0.71
CA GLY A 68 9.68 10.31 0.13
C GLY A 68 8.92 9.88 1.38
N CYS A 69 8.86 8.58 1.68
CA CYS A 69 8.23 8.01 2.87
C CYS A 69 9.23 7.22 3.73
N GLY A 70 8.90 7.04 5.01
CA GLY A 70 9.70 6.31 6.00
C GLY A 70 11.16 6.74 6.00
N ASP A 71 12.04 5.77 5.83
CA ASP A 71 13.49 5.96 5.74
C ASP A 71 14.00 6.08 4.30
N SER A 72 13.12 6.01 3.29
CA SER A 72 13.51 6.10 1.88
C SER A 72 13.80 7.54 1.43
N GLY A 73 14.88 7.71 0.69
CA GLY A 73 15.29 8.96 0.05
C GLY A 73 14.82 9.06 -1.40
N CYS A 74 14.63 10.29 -1.87
CA CYS A 74 14.35 10.63 -3.26
C CYS A 74 15.06 11.95 -3.59
N SER A 75 15.81 11.99 -4.70
CA SER A 75 16.56 13.19 -5.10
C SER A 75 15.67 14.36 -5.51
N ASP A 76 14.45 14.08 -5.96
CA ASP A 76 13.45 15.07 -6.32
C ASP A 76 12.07 14.66 -5.78
N LEU A 77 11.66 15.28 -4.68
CA LEU A 77 10.38 14.99 -4.04
C LEU A 77 9.17 15.42 -4.89
N THR A 78 9.32 16.43 -5.75
CA THR A 78 8.23 16.96 -6.58
C THR A 78 7.81 15.97 -7.67
N ARG A 79 8.69 15.02 -7.99
CA ARG A 79 8.47 13.96 -8.97
C ARG A 79 7.83 12.71 -8.38
N VAL A 80 7.69 12.63 -7.05
CA VAL A 80 7.08 11.48 -6.39
C VAL A 80 5.59 11.44 -6.72
N SER A 81 5.16 10.34 -7.33
CA SER A 81 3.81 10.13 -7.83
C SER A 81 3.54 8.63 -7.94
N ILE A 82 2.27 8.21 -8.08
CA ILE A 82 1.92 6.79 -8.25
C ILE A 82 2.67 6.12 -9.41
N PRO A 83 2.87 6.76 -10.59
CA PRO A 83 3.75 6.21 -11.63
C PRO A 83 5.19 5.93 -11.19
N LEU A 84 5.81 6.85 -10.42
CA LEU A 84 7.16 6.61 -9.87
C LEU A 84 7.14 5.45 -8.87
N LEU A 85 6.10 5.33 -8.03
CA LEU A 85 5.94 4.21 -7.09
C LEU A 85 5.80 2.87 -7.81
N LEU A 86 5.06 2.85 -8.93
CA LEU A 86 4.92 1.67 -9.80
C LEU A 86 6.27 1.27 -10.42
N GLY A 87 6.99 2.23 -11.00
CA GLY A 87 8.36 2.00 -11.52
C GLY A 87 9.29 1.46 -10.42
N THR A 88 9.18 2.00 -9.21
CA THR A 88 9.94 1.56 -8.04
C THR A 88 9.65 0.09 -7.72
N ALA A 89 8.37 -0.31 -7.67
CA ALA A 89 7.97 -1.69 -7.39
C ALA A 89 8.53 -2.67 -8.45
N LEU A 90 8.52 -2.28 -9.73
CA LEU A 90 9.13 -3.07 -10.80
C LEU A 90 10.64 -3.26 -10.60
N ARG A 91 11.36 -2.20 -10.21
CA ARG A 91 12.81 -2.27 -9.93
C ARG A 91 13.11 -3.13 -8.70
N VAL A 92 12.27 -3.08 -7.66
CA VAL A 92 12.38 -3.96 -6.49
C VAL A 92 12.18 -5.42 -6.87
N LEU A 93 11.15 -5.76 -7.65
CA LEU A 93 10.93 -7.13 -8.14
C LEU A 93 12.11 -7.65 -8.97
N GLN A 94 12.68 -6.79 -9.82
CA GLN A 94 13.85 -7.12 -10.62
C GLN A 94 15.10 -7.35 -9.74
N HIS A 95 15.32 -6.51 -8.72
CA HIS A 95 16.44 -6.64 -7.79
C HIS A 95 16.42 -8.00 -7.08
N TYR A 96 15.26 -8.39 -6.54
CA TYR A 96 15.09 -9.67 -5.85
C TYR A 96 14.84 -10.85 -6.79
N ARG A 97 14.87 -10.64 -8.12
CA ARG A 97 14.65 -11.67 -9.15
C ARG A 97 13.35 -12.46 -8.95
N VAL A 98 12.30 -11.76 -8.56
CA VAL A 98 11.00 -12.37 -8.26
C VAL A 98 10.24 -12.60 -9.54
N ASP A 99 9.94 -13.85 -9.89
CA ASP A 99 9.10 -14.16 -11.05
C ASP A 99 7.60 -14.15 -10.71
N LYS A 100 7.18 -15.04 -9.80
CA LYS A 100 5.80 -15.13 -9.28
C LYS A 100 5.71 -14.75 -7.81
N PHE A 101 4.66 -14.06 -7.40
CA PHE A 101 4.54 -13.53 -6.04
C PHE A 101 3.09 -13.30 -5.60
N HIS A 102 2.87 -13.29 -4.29
CA HIS A 102 1.67 -12.71 -3.69
C HIS A 102 1.87 -11.21 -3.50
N LEU A 103 0.83 -10.43 -3.73
CA LEU A 103 0.87 -8.99 -3.65
C LEU A 103 -0.11 -8.51 -2.58
N VAL A 104 0.37 -7.66 -1.68
CA VAL A 104 -0.42 -7.01 -0.64
C VAL A 104 -0.16 -5.52 -0.74
N GLY A 105 -1.22 -4.73 -0.89
CA GLY A 105 -1.11 -3.28 -0.96
C GLY A 105 -2.15 -2.62 -0.07
N HIS A 106 -1.73 -1.62 0.69
CA HIS A 106 -2.63 -0.81 1.53
C HIS A 106 -2.79 0.60 0.95
N SER A 107 -4.03 1.07 0.79
CA SER A 107 -4.33 2.45 0.39
C SER A 107 -3.57 2.90 -0.85
N MET A 108 -2.69 3.91 -0.74
CA MET A 108 -1.73 4.30 -1.79
C MET A 108 -1.01 3.10 -2.41
N GLY A 109 -0.47 2.20 -1.59
CA GLY A 109 0.18 0.97 -2.03
C GLY A 109 -0.78 -0.04 -2.65
N GLY A 110 -2.07 -0.03 -2.30
CA GLY A 110 -3.10 -0.84 -2.94
C GLY A 110 -3.42 -0.37 -4.37
N LEU A 111 -3.49 0.94 -4.60
CA LEU A 111 -3.57 1.51 -5.95
C LEU A 111 -2.32 1.18 -6.76
N THR A 112 -1.13 1.38 -6.21
CA THR A 112 0.13 1.00 -6.89
C THR A 112 0.16 -0.50 -7.19
N ALA A 113 -0.29 -1.35 -6.27
CA ALA A 113 -0.38 -2.79 -6.45
C ALA A 113 -1.34 -3.20 -7.56
N LEU A 114 -2.51 -2.55 -7.68
CA LEU A 114 -3.46 -2.78 -8.78
C LEU A 114 -2.81 -2.50 -10.15
N LEU A 115 -2.11 -1.36 -10.28
CA LEU A 115 -1.43 -1.01 -11.52
C LEU A 115 -0.28 -2.00 -11.82
N LEU A 116 0.48 -2.39 -10.80
CA LEU A 116 1.54 -3.39 -10.92
C LEU A 116 1.01 -4.74 -11.40
N ALA A 117 -0.07 -5.23 -10.79
CA ALA A 117 -0.72 -6.47 -11.18
C ALA A 117 -1.26 -6.42 -12.61
N SER A 118 -1.77 -5.26 -13.03
CA SER A 118 -2.27 -5.03 -14.40
C SER A 118 -1.14 -5.07 -15.44
N GLN A 119 0.08 -4.64 -15.09
CA GLN A 119 1.25 -4.69 -15.99
C GLN A 119 1.96 -6.03 -16.00
N LEU A 120 1.71 -6.89 -15.01
CA LEU A 120 2.37 -8.19 -14.83
C LEU A 120 1.36 -9.36 -14.84
N PRO A 121 0.52 -9.49 -15.88
CA PRO A 121 -0.47 -10.56 -15.93
C PRO A 121 0.22 -11.93 -15.85
N GLY A 122 -0.27 -12.80 -14.97
CA GLY A 122 0.26 -14.15 -14.76
C GLY A 122 1.43 -14.26 -13.77
N ARG A 123 2.02 -13.15 -13.32
CA ARG A 123 3.07 -13.14 -12.28
C ARG A 123 2.51 -12.99 -10.86
N VAL A 124 1.39 -12.29 -10.71
CA VAL A 124 0.71 -12.16 -9.42
C VAL A 124 -0.14 -13.41 -9.14
N ILE A 125 0.19 -14.14 -8.08
CA ILE A 125 -0.52 -15.35 -7.64
C ILE A 125 -1.84 -14.97 -6.96
N SER A 126 -1.77 -14.00 -6.05
CA SER A 126 -2.94 -13.42 -5.39
C SER A 126 -2.70 -11.95 -5.08
N PHE A 127 -3.76 -11.15 -5.11
CA PHE A 127 -3.74 -9.74 -4.72
C PHE A 127 -4.69 -9.50 -3.55
N CYS A 128 -4.13 -9.12 -2.40
CA CYS A 128 -4.87 -8.56 -1.28
C CYS A 128 -4.81 -7.03 -1.35
N ASN A 129 -5.92 -6.40 -1.73
CA ASN A 129 -6.07 -4.96 -1.69
C ASN A 129 -6.68 -4.56 -0.33
N ILE A 130 -5.94 -3.83 0.48
CA ILE A 130 -6.39 -3.31 1.78
C ILE A 130 -6.77 -1.85 1.57
N GLU A 131 -8.04 -1.58 1.30
CA GLU A 131 -8.58 -0.23 1.06
C GLU A 131 -7.76 0.65 0.10
N GLY A 132 -7.14 0.05 -0.92
CA GLY A 132 -6.55 0.78 -2.03
C GLY A 132 -7.58 1.11 -3.09
N ASN A 133 -7.38 2.24 -3.77
CA ASN A 133 -8.37 2.79 -4.69
C ASN A 133 -8.69 1.82 -5.83
N ILE A 134 -9.98 1.52 -5.98
CA ILE A 134 -10.58 0.81 -7.13
C ILE A 134 -11.76 1.59 -7.71
N ALA A 135 -12.19 2.67 -7.07
CA ALA A 135 -13.24 3.57 -7.53
C ALA A 135 -12.94 5.03 -7.12
N PRO A 136 -13.56 6.03 -7.78
CA PRO A 136 -13.40 7.44 -7.41
C PRO A 136 -13.76 7.77 -5.94
N GLU A 137 -14.69 7.02 -5.34
CA GLU A 137 -15.13 7.21 -3.95
C GLU A 137 -14.02 6.94 -2.92
N ASP A 138 -13.00 6.15 -3.29
CA ASP A 138 -11.86 5.82 -2.41
C ASP A 138 -10.91 7.02 -2.19
N CYS A 139 -11.02 8.07 -3.01
CA CYS A 139 -10.11 9.22 -2.98
C CYS A 139 -10.43 10.27 -1.89
N PHE A 140 -11.32 9.99 -0.93
CA PHE A 140 -11.80 10.97 0.04
C PHE A 140 -10.67 11.71 0.82
N LEU A 141 -9.56 11.03 1.15
CA LEU A 141 -8.40 11.66 1.79
C LEU A 141 -7.57 12.48 0.79
N SER A 142 -7.22 11.88 -0.35
CA SER A 142 -6.29 12.49 -1.30
C SER A 142 -6.91 13.68 -2.03
N ARG A 143 -8.23 13.66 -2.28
CA ARG A 143 -8.94 14.71 -3.03
C ARG A 143 -8.88 16.08 -2.36
N GLN A 144 -8.64 16.12 -1.05
CA GLN A 144 -8.41 17.35 -0.30
C GLN A 144 -7.26 18.20 -0.86
N ILE A 145 -6.24 17.63 -1.53
CA ILE A 145 -5.16 18.42 -2.13
C ILE A 145 -5.64 19.29 -3.29
N VAL A 146 -6.63 18.80 -4.05
CA VAL A 146 -7.17 19.47 -5.22
C VAL A 146 -8.07 20.64 -4.82
N GLU A 147 -8.76 20.48 -3.69
CA GLU A 147 -9.67 21.46 -3.11
C GLU A 147 -8.95 22.47 -2.18
N HIS A 148 -7.65 22.26 -1.93
CA HIS A 148 -6.92 23.10 -0.98
C HIS A 148 -6.55 24.46 -1.56
N ALA A 149 -7.07 25.52 -0.96
CA ALA A 149 -6.86 26.90 -1.41
C ALA A 149 -5.39 27.37 -1.31
N ASN A 150 -4.61 26.83 -0.37
CA ASN A 150 -3.22 27.24 -0.18
C ASN A 150 -2.27 26.38 -1.04
N PRO A 151 -1.45 27.00 -1.93
CA PRO A 151 -0.49 26.26 -2.75
C PRO A 151 0.67 25.66 -1.94
N ASP A 152 0.94 26.16 -0.72
CA ASP A 152 1.99 25.64 0.16
C ASP A 152 1.67 24.21 0.64
N VAL A 153 2.51 23.27 0.22
CA VAL A 153 2.39 21.85 0.55
C VAL A 153 2.64 21.56 2.03
N GLN A 154 3.47 22.37 2.71
CA GLN A 154 3.73 22.19 4.13
C GLN A 154 2.50 22.59 4.95
N ALA A 155 1.90 23.74 4.64
CA ALA A 155 0.65 24.18 5.26
C ALA A 155 -0.49 23.18 5.00
N PHE A 156 -0.66 22.71 3.75
CA PHE A 156 -1.62 21.65 3.45
C PHE A 156 -1.40 20.41 4.32
N PHE A 157 -0.15 19.96 4.44
CA PHE A 157 0.16 18.74 5.17
C PHE A 157 -0.11 18.90 6.67
N ASP A 158 0.19 20.08 7.23
CA ASP A 158 -0.12 20.41 8.62
C ASP A 158 -1.63 20.37 8.89
N ASP A 159 -2.43 20.97 8.01
CA ASP A 159 -3.89 20.98 8.13
C ASP A 159 -4.48 19.57 7.92
N PHE A 160 -3.92 18.80 6.98
CA PHE A 160 -4.29 17.40 6.76
C PHE A 160 -4.05 16.56 8.02
N ILE A 161 -2.90 16.73 8.68
CA ILE A 161 -2.58 16.05 9.94
C ILE A 161 -3.60 16.45 11.02
N ALA A 162 -3.90 17.74 11.15
CA ALA A 162 -4.82 18.23 12.18
C ALA A 162 -6.24 17.67 11.99
N ARG A 163 -6.77 17.66 10.76
CA ARG A 163 -8.06 17.05 10.42
C ARG A 163 -8.06 15.55 10.70
N THR A 164 -7.00 14.85 10.28
CA THR A 164 -6.86 13.40 10.50
C THR A 164 -6.82 13.06 11.98
N TYR A 165 -6.14 13.87 12.80
CA TYR A 165 -6.07 13.65 14.24
C TYR A 165 -7.45 13.68 14.92
N GLN A 166 -8.34 14.56 14.45
CA GLN A 166 -9.70 14.73 15.00
C GLN A 166 -10.75 13.81 14.36
N ALA A 167 -10.38 13.04 13.33
CA ALA A 167 -11.35 12.21 12.63
C ALA A 167 -11.87 11.09 13.55
N PRO A 168 -13.20 10.81 13.56
CA PRO A 168 -13.82 9.81 14.43
C PRO A 168 -13.64 8.38 13.87
N ALA A 169 -12.43 8.03 13.45
CA ALA A 169 -12.08 6.73 12.90
C ALA A 169 -11.07 6.00 13.80
N TRP A 170 -11.14 4.68 13.85
CA TRP A 170 -10.19 3.86 14.60
C TRP A 170 -8.76 4.17 14.15
N SER A 171 -7.87 4.35 15.14
CA SER A 171 -6.44 4.62 14.93
C SER A 171 -6.10 5.89 14.16
N SER A 172 -7.05 6.79 13.91
CA SER A 172 -6.80 8.03 13.13
C SER A 172 -5.82 8.97 13.85
N ALA A 173 -5.96 9.16 15.16
CA ALA A 173 -5.03 9.97 15.95
C ALA A 173 -3.60 9.36 16.00
N LEU A 174 -3.51 8.04 16.09
CA LEU A 174 -2.22 7.31 16.04
C LEU A 174 -1.56 7.49 14.66
N TYR A 175 -2.33 7.33 13.59
CA TYR A 175 -1.86 7.57 12.23
C TYR A 175 -1.37 9.03 12.05
N ALA A 176 -2.20 10.00 12.46
CA ALA A 176 -1.87 11.42 12.35
C ALA A 176 -0.59 11.80 13.09
N ALA A 177 -0.37 11.24 14.30
CA ALA A 177 0.83 11.51 15.09
C ALA A 177 2.14 11.06 14.41
N ASN A 178 2.07 10.07 13.51
CA ASN A 178 3.25 9.53 12.83
C ASN A 178 3.55 10.19 11.48
N LEU A 179 2.60 10.94 10.90
CA LEU A 179 2.69 11.45 9.53
C LEU A 179 3.95 12.29 9.27
N ARG A 180 4.30 13.20 10.19
CA ARG A 180 5.49 14.08 10.05
C ARG A 180 6.80 13.31 10.00
N HIS A 181 6.86 12.18 10.70
CA HIS A 181 8.03 11.34 10.74
C HIS A 181 8.12 10.44 9.50
N LYS A 182 6.97 10.00 8.99
CA LYS A 182 6.87 9.02 7.91
C LYS A 182 6.72 9.60 6.51
N VAL A 183 6.45 10.89 6.32
CA VAL A 183 6.28 11.48 4.98
C VAL A 183 6.99 12.81 4.87
N ARG A 184 7.68 13.03 3.74
CA ARG A 184 8.24 14.33 3.39
C ARG A 184 7.19 15.16 2.65
N ALA A 185 6.95 16.38 3.13
CA ALA A 185 5.90 17.26 2.59
C ALA A 185 5.99 17.44 1.06
N GLY A 186 7.21 17.56 0.51
CA GLY A 186 7.42 17.70 -0.94
C GLY A 186 6.86 16.54 -1.79
N ALA A 187 6.69 15.34 -1.23
CA ALA A 187 6.13 14.18 -1.93
C ALA A 187 4.59 14.15 -1.90
N VAL A 188 3.95 14.91 -1.01
CA VAL A 188 2.51 14.79 -0.73
C VAL A 188 1.66 15.15 -1.96
N ARG A 189 1.97 16.29 -2.59
CA ARG A 189 1.18 16.82 -3.70
C ARG A 189 1.17 15.85 -4.89
N GLY A 190 2.34 15.42 -5.35
CA GLY A 190 2.46 14.52 -6.51
C GLY A 190 1.83 13.14 -6.26
N ILE A 191 1.91 12.60 -5.04
CA ILE A 191 1.20 11.38 -4.67
C ILE A 191 -0.32 11.61 -4.76
N PHE A 192 -0.84 12.64 -4.08
CA PHE A 192 -2.29 12.82 -3.97
C PHE A 192 -2.94 13.20 -5.31
N GLU A 193 -2.32 14.10 -6.09
CA GLU A 193 -2.82 14.49 -7.41
C GLU A 193 -2.84 13.29 -8.38
N SER A 194 -1.80 12.46 -8.37
CA SER A 194 -1.78 11.25 -9.22
C SER A 194 -2.77 10.18 -8.75
N MET A 195 -2.98 10.02 -7.43
CA MET A 195 -4.06 9.15 -6.91
C MET A 195 -5.43 9.59 -7.40
N VAL A 196 -5.73 10.90 -7.34
CA VAL A 196 -7.00 11.47 -7.80
C VAL A 196 -7.18 11.23 -9.29
N ALA A 197 -6.19 11.61 -10.11
CA ALA A 197 -6.25 11.46 -11.57
C ALA A 197 -6.47 9.99 -11.98
N LEU A 198 -5.77 9.05 -11.34
CA LEU A 198 -5.92 7.62 -11.61
C LEU A 198 -7.27 7.07 -11.13
N SER A 199 -7.81 7.59 -10.04
CA SER A 199 -9.11 7.13 -9.54
C SER A 199 -10.26 7.61 -10.42
N ASP A 200 -10.15 8.82 -10.96
CA ASP A 200 -11.19 9.43 -11.80
C ASP A 200 -11.14 8.95 -13.26
N HIS A 201 -9.95 8.57 -13.77
CA HIS A 201 -9.74 8.29 -15.20
C HIS A 201 -9.02 6.96 -15.49
N GLY A 202 -8.63 6.21 -14.47
CA GLY A 202 -7.81 5.00 -14.61
C GLY A 202 -8.59 3.72 -14.87
N GLU A 203 -9.93 3.76 -14.92
CA GLU A 203 -10.79 2.58 -15.08
C GLU A 203 -10.48 1.47 -14.04
N LEU A 204 -10.22 1.90 -12.79
CA LEU A 204 -9.61 1.04 -11.77
C LEU A 204 -10.46 -0.18 -11.43
N MET A 205 -11.79 -0.03 -11.36
CA MET A 205 -12.72 -1.13 -11.10
C MET A 205 -12.61 -2.20 -12.19
N THR A 206 -12.65 -1.78 -13.45
CA THR A 206 -12.51 -2.66 -14.61
C THR A 206 -11.18 -3.40 -14.58
N ARG A 207 -10.08 -2.68 -14.28
CA ARG A 207 -8.74 -3.30 -14.13
C ARG A 207 -8.71 -4.31 -13.00
N PHE A 208 -9.27 -3.97 -11.83
CA PHE A 208 -9.25 -4.84 -10.67
C PHE A 208 -10.01 -6.14 -10.93
N LEU A 209 -11.20 -6.04 -11.52
CA LEU A 209 -12.01 -7.22 -11.85
C LEU A 209 -11.39 -8.07 -12.97
N SER A 210 -10.65 -7.47 -13.90
CA SER A 210 -10.02 -8.20 -15.02
C SER A 210 -8.72 -8.91 -14.66
N LEU A 211 -8.13 -8.65 -13.48
CA LEU A 211 -6.92 -9.37 -13.05
C LEU A 211 -7.18 -10.89 -13.01
N PRO A 212 -6.33 -11.73 -13.61
CA PRO A 212 -6.54 -13.18 -13.67
C PRO A 212 -6.27 -13.88 -12.32
N CYS A 213 -5.67 -13.18 -11.36
CA CYS A 213 -5.30 -13.74 -10.08
C CYS A 213 -6.48 -13.74 -9.09
N ARG A 214 -6.30 -14.49 -7.99
CA ARG A 214 -7.23 -14.47 -6.86
C ARG A 214 -7.16 -13.10 -6.18
N LYS A 215 -8.32 -12.58 -5.79
CA LYS A 215 -8.43 -11.23 -5.23
C LYS A 215 -9.13 -11.27 -3.88
N MET A 216 -8.59 -10.51 -2.94
CA MET A 216 -9.26 -10.16 -1.70
C MET A 216 -9.30 -8.64 -1.58
N PHE A 217 -10.44 -8.12 -1.16
CA PHE A 217 -10.59 -6.73 -0.72
C PHE A 217 -10.83 -6.73 0.79
N MET A 218 -9.86 -6.19 1.53
CA MET A 218 -9.92 -6.07 2.99
C MET A 218 -10.25 -4.63 3.37
N TYR A 219 -11.19 -4.46 4.28
CA TYR A 219 -11.68 -3.15 4.71
C TYR A 219 -12.10 -3.17 6.18
N GLY A 220 -12.03 -2.03 6.85
CA GLY A 220 -12.53 -1.88 8.21
C GLY A 220 -14.05 -1.84 8.26
N GLU A 221 -14.64 -2.32 9.36
CA GLU A 221 -16.07 -2.24 9.64
C GLU A 221 -16.67 -0.84 9.42
N GLN A 222 -15.94 0.25 9.73
CA GLN A 222 -16.41 1.63 9.48
C GLN A 222 -16.60 1.94 7.99
N ASN A 223 -15.99 1.17 7.10
CA ASN A 223 -16.05 1.30 5.65
C ASN A 223 -16.97 0.26 5.00
N ALA A 224 -17.79 -0.46 5.77
CA ALA A 224 -18.78 -1.40 5.24
C ALA A 224 -19.87 -0.75 4.35
N GLY A 225 -19.94 0.59 4.35
CA GLY A 225 -20.82 1.37 3.48
C GLY A 225 -20.32 1.61 2.05
N LEU A 226 -19.11 1.18 1.69
CA LEU A 226 -18.56 1.36 0.34
C LEU A 226 -19.50 0.75 -0.72
N SER A 227 -19.84 1.54 -1.74
CA SER A 227 -20.97 1.24 -2.63
C SER A 227 -20.70 0.04 -3.55
N TYR A 228 -19.42 -0.23 -3.84
CA TYR A 228 -19.00 -1.29 -4.74
C TYR A 228 -18.83 -2.67 -4.08
N LEU A 229 -18.90 -2.82 -2.75
CA LEU A 229 -18.57 -4.08 -2.07
C LEU A 229 -19.42 -5.27 -2.58
N ALA A 230 -20.73 -5.06 -2.72
CA ALA A 230 -21.62 -6.07 -3.27
C ALA A 230 -21.30 -6.39 -4.75
N HIS A 231 -20.88 -5.39 -5.52
CA HIS A 231 -20.51 -5.56 -6.92
C HIS A 231 -19.25 -6.42 -7.06
N ILE A 232 -18.16 -6.09 -6.37
CA ILE A 232 -16.90 -6.85 -6.47
C ILE A 232 -17.04 -8.28 -5.95
N ARG A 233 -17.85 -8.49 -4.90
CA ARG A 233 -18.14 -9.84 -4.36
C ARG A 233 -18.83 -10.72 -5.41
N ARG A 234 -19.81 -10.18 -6.15
CA ARG A 234 -20.48 -10.92 -7.25
C ARG A 234 -19.52 -11.29 -8.38
N HIS A 235 -18.41 -10.58 -8.51
CA HIS A 235 -17.34 -10.86 -9.48
C HIS A 235 -16.19 -11.69 -8.88
N GLY A 236 -16.44 -12.42 -7.80
CA GLY A 236 -15.51 -13.41 -7.25
C GLY A 236 -14.39 -12.83 -6.37
N VAL A 237 -14.47 -11.55 -5.99
CA VAL A 237 -13.53 -10.97 -5.01
C VAL A 237 -13.92 -11.41 -3.60
N ARG A 238 -12.97 -11.99 -2.86
CA ARG A 238 -13.16 -12.30 -1.44
C ARG A 238 -13.21 -11.00 -0.64
N LEU A 239 -14.23 -10.83 0.20
CA LEU A 239 -14.32 -9.71 1.13
C LEU A 239 -13.77 -10.12 2.50
N ALA A 240 -13.00 -9.25 3.14
CA ALA A 240 -12.54 -9.40 4.50
C ALA A 240 -12.82 -8.11 5.29
N GLU A 241 -13.96 -8.08 5.98
CA GLU A 241 -14.32 -7.00 6.90
C GLU A 241 -13.58 -7.18 8.23
N VAL A 242 -12.85 -6.15 8.65
CA VAL A 242 -12.07 -6.15 9.88
C VAL A 242 -12.90 -5.50 11.00
N PRO A 243 -13.26 -6.24 12.06
CA PRO A 243 -14.11 -5.72 13.13
C PRO A 243 -13.38 -4.65 13.95
N ALA A 244 -14.14 -3.66 14.45
CA ALA A 244 -13.61 -2.53 15.23
C ALA A 244 -12.43 -1.82 14.53
N CYS A 245 -12.56 -1.59 13.22
CA CYS A 245 -11.50 -1.04 12.39
C CYS A 245 -12.04 0.01 11.43
N GLY A 246 -11.23 1.05 11.19
CA GLY A 246 -11.38 1.99 10.10
C GLY A 246 -10.36 1.68 9.01
N HIS A 247 -9.66 2.70 8.52
CA HIS A 247 -8.76 2.60 7.37
C HIS A 247 -7.44 1.84 7.60
N PHE A 248 -7.07 1.61 8.86
CA PHE A 248 -5.75 1.12 9.25
C PHE A 248 -5.81 -0.19 10.05
N PRO A 249 -6.09 -1.34 9.40
CA PRO A 249 -6.19 -2.63 10.09
C PRO A 249 -4.90 -3.09 10.76
N MET A 250 -3.74 -2.67 10.25
CA MET A 250 -2.43 -2.90 10.89
C MET A 250 -2.29 -2.21 12.25
N TYR A 251 -3.07 -1.16 12.51
CA TYR A 251 -3.08 -0.44 13.79
C TYR A 251 -4.27 -0.81 14.66
N ALA A 252 -5.47 -0.88 14.08
CA ALA A 252 -6.70 -1.11 14.83
C ALA A 252 -6.90 -2.57 15.22
N ASN A 253 -6.61 -3.52 14.31
CA ASN A 253 -6.84 -4.94 14.57
C ASN A 253 -5.85 -5.86 13.82
N PRO A 254 -4.54 -5.76 14.13
CA PRO A 254 -3.52 -6.56 13.45
C PRO A 254 -3.74 -8.08 13.55
N PRO A 255 -4.20 -8.67 14.68
CA PRO A 255 -4.43 -10.11 14.76
C PRO A 255 -5.47 -10.62 13.75
N PHE A 256 -6.52 -9.83 13.47
CA PHE A 256 -7.50 -10.20 12.46
C PHE A 256 -6.91 -10.06 11.05
N MET A 257 -6.26 -8.93 10.77
CA MET A 257 -5.62 -8.65 9.48
C MET A 257 -4.70 -9.80 9.06
N TRP A 258 -3.79 -10.21 9.95
CA TRP A 258 -2.83 -11.28 9.67
C TRP A 258 -3.48 -12.64 9.46
N ARG A 259 -4.53 -12.97 10.22
CA ARG A 259 -5.28 -14.23 10.07
C ARG A 259 -6.00 -14.28 8.72
N ALA A 260 -6.72 -13.22 8.37
CA ALA A 260 -7.42 -13.13 7.09
C ALA A 260 -6.43 -13.21 5.90
N LEU A 261 -5.27 -12.56 6.02
CA LEU A 261 -4.23 -12.62 4.99
C LEU A 261 -3.62 -14.03 4.87
N ALA A 262 -3.33 -14.70 6.00
CA ALA A 262 -2.82 -16.06 6.03
C ALA A 262 -3.80 -17.04 5.37
N ASP A 263 -5.08 -16.96 5.74
CA ASP A 263 -6.14 -17.79 5.19
C ASP A 263 -6.33 -17.56 3.68
N PHE A 264 -6.09 -16.34 3.19
CA PHE A 264 -6.22 -16.02 1.76
C PHE A 264 -5.01 -16.48 0.94
N ILE A 265 -3.79 -16.33 1.48
CA ILE A 265 -2.56 -16.76 0.80
C ILE A 265 -2.42 -18.28 0.82
N GLY A 266 -2.83 -18.94 1.90
CA GLY A 266 -2.70 -20.39 2.08
C GLY A 266 -3.81 -21.24 1.45
N ALA A 267 -4.97 -20.65 1.12
CA ALA A 267 -5.98 -21.27 0.25
C ALA A 267 -5.42 -21.46 -1.17
#